data_AF-A0A4U7EYP6-F1
#
_entry.id   AF-A0A4U7EYP6-F1
#
_cell.length_a   1.000
_cell.length_b   1.000
_cell.length_c   1.000
_cell.angle_alpha   90.00
_cell.angle_beta   90.00
_cell.angle_gamma   90.00
#
_symmetry.space_group_name_H-M   'P 1'
#
loop_
_entity.id
_entity.type
_entity.pdbx_description
1 polymer ?
#
loop_
_entity_poly.entity_id
_entity_poly.type
_entity_poly.pdbx_seq_one_letter_code
_entity_poly.pdbx_strand_id
1 'polypeptide(L)'
;VTDRTLGTLNALRDACETRGAALELVAGNHDTALPSRWDGRAREELVLSESGDRDADATHVARTVVCHGHEAPSTDADRYVIGHVHPTIEIEGDHRPCFLRGPGTYRGADLLVLPAFTRLAPGVAVNDMRTDAFDSPLVTDADRLAPVVVDSPSDGSGRGADAGDAGEALRFPPLGEFRRLL
;
A
#
# COMPACT_ATOMS: atom_id res chain seq x y z
N VAL A 1 -18.70 -12.00 -6.20
CA VAL A 1 -18.15 -12.54 -4.94
C VAL A 1 -18.67 -13.94 -4.74
N THR A 2 -17.79 -14.91 -4.46
CA THR A 2 -18.17 -16.31 -4.24
C THR A 2 -18.29 -16.59 -2.73
N ASP A 3 -18.98 -17.66 -2.33
CA ASP A 3 -19.04 -18.07 -0.91
C ASP A 3 -17.65 -18.33 -0.33
N ARG A 4 -16.72 -18.81 -1.17
CA ARG A 4 -15.30 -18.96 -0.80
C ARG A 4 -14.63 -17.62 -0.49
N THR A 5 -14.89 -16.59 -1.29
CA THR A 5 -14.37 -15.23 -1.06
C THR A 5 -14.88 -14.66 0.26
N LEU A 6 -16.16 -14.83 0.57
CA LEU A 6 -16.74 -14.41 1.86
C LEU A 6 -16.16 -15.18 3.02
N GLY A 7 -15.97 -16.50 2.88
CA GLY A 7 -15.29 -17.31 3.88
C GLY A 7 -13.88 -16.80 4.20
N THR A 8 -13.11 -16.39 3.18
CA THR A 8 -11.78 -15.80 3.38
C THR A 8 -11.84 -14.46 4.11
N LEU A 9 -12.77 -13.56 3.76
CA LEU A 9 -12.90 -12.27 4.44
C LEU A 9 -13.36 -12.43 5.90
N ASN A 10 -14.26 -13.36 6.17
CA ASN A 10 -14.68 -13.70 7.53
C ASN A 10 -13.49 -14.24 8.34
N ALA A 11 -12.71 -15.17 7.79
CA ALA A 11 -11.52 -15.69 8.46
C ALA A 11 -10.47 -14.59 8.73
N LEU A 12 -10.32 -13.63 7.82
CA LEU A 12 -9.43 -12.47 8.03
C LEU A 12 -9.94 -11.59 9.18
N ARG A 13 -11.25 -11.29 9.22
CA ARG A 13 -11.86 -10.53 10.30
C ARG A 13 -11.63 -11.21 11.65
N ASP A 14 -11.92 -12.51 11.74
CA ASP A 14 -11.76 -13.28 12.97
C ASP A 14 -10.29 -13.28 13.45
N ALA A 15 -9.34 -13.36 12.50
CA ALA A 15 -7.91 -13.30 12.80
C ALA A 15 -7.45 -11.92 13.32
N CYS A 16 -8.04 -10.83 12.81
CA CYS A 16 -7.82 -9.47 13.33
C CYS A 16 -8.40 -9.33 14.74
N GLU A 17 -9.66 -9.74 14.94
CA GLU A 17 -10.37 -9.62 16.22
C GLU A 17 -9.68 -10.41 17.33
N THR A 18 -9.19 -11.62 17.03
CA THR A 18 -8.39 -12.45 17.95
C THR A 18 -7.13 -11.72 18.44
N ARG A 19 -6.61 -10.77 17.66
CA ARG A 19 -5.43 -9.96 17.99
C ARG A 19 -5.79 -8.57 18.51
N GLY A 20 -7.07 -8.29 18.79
CA GLY A 20 -7.55 -6.99 19.24
C GLY A 20 -7.50 -5.90 18.16
N ALA A 21 -7.46 -6.27 16.88
CA ALA A 21 -7.48 -5.35 15.75
C ALA A 21 -8.84 -5.40 15.02
N ALA A 22 -9.28 -4.25 14.50
CA ALA A 22 -10.45 -4.18 13.64
C ALA A 22 -10.05 -4.37 12.16
N LEU A 23 -10.88 -5.09 11.39
CA LEU A 23 -10.73 -5.18 9.94
C LEU A 23 -11.52 -4.05 9.27
N GLU A 24 -10.81 -3.16 8.58
CA GLU A 24 -11.40 -2.11 7.75
C GLU A 24 -11.14 -2.43 6.27
N LEU A 25 -12.18 -2.37 5.44
CA LEU A 25 -12.08 -2.66 4.00
C LEU A 25 -12.20 -1.37 3.19
N VAL A 26 -11.28 -1.20 2.24
CA VAL A 26 -11.29 -0.17 1.22
C VAL A 26 -11.54 -0.84 -0.12
N ALA A 27 -12.60 -0.45 -0.81
CA ALA A 27 -13.04 -1.05 -2.07
C ALA A 27 -12.14 -0.63 -3.24
N GLY A 28 -11.73 -1.60 -4.04
CA GLY A 28 -11.09 -1.39 -5.34
C GLY A 28 -12.04 -1.59 -6.52
N ASN A 29 -11.53 -1.37 -7.73
CA ASN A 29 -12.25 -1.54 -8.99
C ASN A 29 -12.80 -2.97 -9.20
N HIS A 30 -12.19 -3.98 -8.57
CA HIS A 30 -12.63 -5.38 -8.65
C HIS A 30 -13.69 -5.77 -7.60
N ASP A 31 -14.02 -4.88 -6.65
CA ASP A 31 -14.88 -5.19 -5.50
C ASP A 31 -16.35 -4.81 -5.70
N THR A 32 -16.80 -4.62 -6.94
CA THR A 32 -18.17 -4.16 -7.28
C THR A 32 -19.30 -4.97 -6.63
N ALA A 33 -19.09 -6.27 -6.41
CA ALA A 33 -20.07 -7.15 -5.79
C ALA A 33 -19.94 -7.24 -4.25
N LEU A 34 -18.89 -6.66 -3.65
CA LEU A 34 -18.60 -6.75 -2.22
C LEU A 34 -19.67 -6.06 -1.35
N PRO A 35 -20.15 -4.83 -1.64
CA PRO A 35 -21.16 -4.16 -0.81
C PRO A 35 -22.49 -4.93 -0.68
N SER A 36 -22.80 -5.78 -1.66
CA SER A 36 -24.05 -6.56 -1.67
C SER A 36 -23.97 -7.89 -0.90
N ARG A 37 -22.77 -8.29 -0.46
CA ARG A 37 -22.50 -9.63 0.09
C ARG A 37 -21.74 -9.62 1.40
N TRP A 38 -21.02 -8.54 1.70
CA TRP A 38 -20.30 -8.35 2.95
C TRP A 38 -21.19 -7.64 3.96
N ASP A 39 -21.33 -8.20 5.15
CA ASP A 39 -22.18 -7.63 6.21
C ASP A 39 -21.54 -6.37 6.85
N GLY A 40 -20.23 -6.17 6.68
CA GLY A 40 -19.52 -4.98 7.13
C GLY A 40 -19.51 -3.84 6.10
N ARG A 41 -18.88 -2.72 6.44
CA ARG A 41 -18.73 -1.59 5.52
C ARG A 41 -17.46 -1.73 4.68
N ALA A 42 -17.61 -1.71 3.36
CA ALA A 42 -16.52 -1.38 2.44
C ALA A 42 -16.55 0.13 2.16
N ARG A 43 -15.42 0.80 2.33
CA ARG A 43 -15.28 2.26 2.15
C ARG A 43 -14.61 2.56 0.82
N GLU A 44 -14.85 3.73 0.26
CA GLU A 44 -14.08 4.23 -0.89
C GLU A 44 -12.67 4.68 -0.43
N GLU A 45 -12.61 5.32 0.74
CA GLU A 45 -11.38 5.73 1.40
C GLU A 45 -11.51 5.62 2.93
N LEU A 46 -10.40 5.38 3.60
CA LEU A 46 -10.27 5.36 5.06
C LEU A 46 -9.38 6.52 5.49
N VAL A 47 -9.91 7.40 6.35
CA VAL A 47 -9.17 8.54 6.90
C VAL A 47 -8.65 8.18 8.28
N LEU A 48 -7.33 8.28 8.44
CA LEU A 48 -6.62 8.10 9.71
C LEU A 48 -6.08 9.46 10.15
N SER A 49 -6.45 9.88 11.36
CA SER A 49 -5.94 11.10 11.98
C SER A 49 -4.93 10.72 13.06
N GLU A 50 -3.73 11.27 13.01
CA GLU A 50 -2.78 11.13 14.10
C GLU A 50 -3.11 12.17 15.17
N SER A 51 -3.76 11.75 16.26
CA SER A 51 -3.88 12.57 17.47
C SER A 51 -2.47 12.80 18.02
N GLY A 52 -1.90 13.97 17.76
CA GLY A 52 -0.55 14.30 18.23
C GLY A 52 -0.49 14.30 19.75
N ASP A 53 0.14 13.28 20.34
CA ASP A 53 0.74 13.36 21.68
C ASP A 53 2.04 14.20 21.68
N ARG A 54 2.35 14.87 20.55
CA ARG A 54 3.54 15.69 20.36
C ARG A 54 3.09 17.11 20.03
N ASP A 55 3.37 18.00 20.99
CA ASP A 55 3.05 19.43 21.02
C ASP A 55 1.58 19.82 21.12
N ALA A 56 1.18 20.28 22.31
CA ALA A 56 -0.07 21.00 22.56
C ALA A 56 -0.18 22.35 21.81
N ASP A 57 0.81 22.70 21.00
CA ASP A 57 0.86 23.89 20.13
C ASP A 57 0.69 23.54 18.64
N ALA A 58 0.57 22.26 18.27
CA ALA A 58 0.32 21.84 16.90
C ALA A 58 -1.15 22.08 16.53
N THR A 59 -1.41 23.17 15.80
CA THR A 59 -2.73 23.53 15.26
C THR A 59 -3.19 22.61 14.10
N HIS A 60 -2.34 21.69 13.66
CA HIS A 60 -2.61 20.81 12.53
C HIS A 60 -2.52 19.34 12.92
N VAL A 61 -3.63 18.61 12.76
CA VAL A 61 -3.70 17.16 12.94
C VAL A 61 -3.34 16.50 11.62
N ALA A 62 -2.20 15.79 11.58
CA ALA A 62 -1.76 15.09 10.38
C ALA A 62 -2.77 14.02 9.97
N ARG A 63 -3.14 14.01 8.69
CA ARG A 63 -4.11 13.12 8.10
C ARG A 63 -3.46 12.19 7.09
N THR A 64 -3.73 10.90 7.24
CA THR A 64 -3.44 9.88 6.24
C THR A 64 -4.73 9.39 5.61
N VAL A 65 -4.79 9.36 4.28
CA VAL A 65 -5.88 8.74 3.53
C VAL A 65 -5.40 7.43 2.92
N VAL A 66 -6.12 6.35 3.20
CA VAL A 66 -5.93 5.05 2.58
C VAL A 66 -7.04 4.83 1.57
N CYS A 67 -6.70 4.66 0.30
CA CYS A 67 -7.65 4.35 -0.77
C CYS A 67 -7.08 3.26 -1.67
N HIS A 68 -7.89 2.65 -2.55
CA HIS A 68 -7.35 1.60 -3.42
C HIS A 68 -6.30 2.14 -4.40
N GLY A 69 -6.56 3.31 -5.00
CA GLY A 69 -5.64 4.01 -5.90
C GLY A 69 -6.03 4.02 -7.39
N HIS A 70 -7.12 3.35 -7.78
CA HIS A 70 -7.67 3.39 -9.15
C HIS A 70 -8.42 4.69 -9.47
N GLU A 71 -8.88 5.39 -8.44
CA GLU A 71 -9.57 6.68 -8.53
C GLU A 71 -8.90 7.68 -7.59
N ALA A 72 -9.06 8.97 -7.88
CA ALA A 72 -8.55 10.02 -7.02
C ALA A 72 -9.40 10.09 -5.73
N PRO A 73 -8.78 10.11 -4.54
CA PRO A 73 -9.51 10.27 -3.28
C PRO A 73 -10.21 11.63 -3.23
N SER A 74 -11.34 11.67 -2.53
CA SER A 74 -12.14 12.87 -2.35
C SER A 74 -11.60 13.76 -1.22
N THR A 75 -10.99 13.12 -0.22
CA THR A 75 -10.43 13.79 0.96
C THR A 75 -8.98 14.20 0.72
N ASP A 76 -8.67 15.47 0.98
CA ASP A 76 -7.29 15.94 1.02
C ASP A 76 -6.57 15.47 2.29
N ALA A 77 -5.27 15.13 2.16
CA ALA A 77 -4.45 14.58 3.23
C ALA A 77 -2.98 15.01 3.12
N ASP A 78 -2.22 14.85 4.21
CA ASP A 78 -0.76 15.01 4.23
C ASP A 78 -0.03 13.79 3.69
N ARG A 79 -0.70 12.64 3.73
CA ARG A 79 -0.21 11.37 3.21
C ARG A 79 -1.32 10.56 2.58
N TYR A 80 -1.02 9.96 1.44
CA TYR A 80 -1.85 8.97 0.77
C TYR A 80 -1.16 7.61 0.78
N VAL A 81 -1.93 6.57 1.07
CA VAL A 81 -1.50 5.17 1.00
C VAL A 81 -2.40 4.44 0.01
N ILE A 82 -1.81 3.84 -1.02
CA ILE A 82 -2.55 3.14 -2.07
C ILE A 82 -1.98 1.76 -2.36
N GLY A 83 -2.82 0.88 -2.87
CA GLY A 83 -2.41 -0.39 -3.47
C GLY A 83 -2.47 -0.29 -5.00
N HIS A 84 -3.34 -1.11 -5.60
CA HIS A 84 -3.74 -1.12 -7.01
C HIS A 84 -2.62 -1.50 -8.00
N VAL A 85 -1.54 -0.72 -8.04
CA VAL A 85 -0.42 -0.89 -8.99
C VAL A 85 0.37 -2.16 -8.69
N HIS A 86 0.52 -2.50 -7.40
CA HIS A 86 1.32 -3.64 -6.93
C HIS A 86 2.77 -3.60 -7.47
N PRO A 87 3.57 -2.58 -7.10
CA PRO A 87 4.90 -2.42 -7.65
C PRO A 87 5.87 -3.51 -7.19
N THR A 88 6.72 -3.92 -8.13
CA THR A 88 7.92 -4.73 -7.91
C THR A 88 9.12 -4.05 -8.52
N ILE A 89 10.30 -4.28 -7.96
CA ILE A 89 11.58 -3.93 -8.58
C ILE A 89 12.28 -5.22 -9.03
N GLU A 90 12.75 -5.25 -10.26
CA GLU A 90 13.57 -6.33 -10.78
C GLU A 90 15.04 -6.06 -10.43
N ILE A 91 15.69 -7.03 -9.78
CA ILE A 91 17.10 -6.98 -9.39
C ILE A 91 17.73 -8.29 -9.85
N GLU A 92 18.72 -8.22 -10.74
CA GLU A 92 19.41 -9.41 -11.28
C GLU A 92 18.46 -10.47 -11.88
N GLY A 93 17.33 -10.04 -12.44
CA GLY A 93 16.28 -10.91 -13.00
C GLY A 93 15.23 -11.39 -12.00
N ASP A 94 15.39 -11.08 -10.70
CA ASP A 94 14.43 -11.43 -9.66
C ASP A 94 13.46 -10.27 -9.37
N HIS A 95 12.16 -10.55 -9.47
CA HIS A 95 11.12 -9.59 -9.09
C HIS A 95 10.94 -9.57 -7.57
N ARG A 96 11.18 -8.42 -6.95
CA ARG A 96 11.00 -8.19 -5.52
C ARG A 96 9.83 -7.24 -5.29
N PRO A 97 8.79 -7.63 -4.53
CA PRO A 97 7.77 -6.69 -4.07
C PRO A 97 8.41 -5.49 -3.39
N CYS A 98 8.02 -4.29 -3.79
CA CYS A 98 8.57 -3.07 -3.23
C CYS A 98 7.46 -2.09 -2.87
N PHE A 99 7.75 -1.20 -1.94
CA PHE A 99 6.98 0.01 -1.75
C PHE A 99 7.51 1.07 -2.70
N LEU A 100 6.65 1.97 -3.18
CA LEU A 100 7.11 3.22 -3.80
C LEU A 100 6.81 4.38 -2.88
N ARG A 101 7.86 5.10 -2.49
CA ARG A 101 7.76 6.28 -1.63
C ARG A 101 7.96 7.54 -2.45
N GLY A 102 6.97 8.42 -2.45
CA GLY A 102 7.00 9.73 -3.11
C GLY A 102 6.73 10.87 -2.13
N PRO A 103 7.76 11.48 -1.51
CA PRO A 103 7.56 12.62 -0.62
C PRO A 103 7.09 13.84 -1.41
N GLY A 104 5.95 14.42 -1.00
CA GLY A 104 5.37 15.60 -1.65
C GLY A 104 5.12 15.42 -3.15
N THR A 105 4.77 14.23 -3.61
CA THR A 105 4.58 13.94 -5.05
C THR A 105 3.14 14.08 -5.52
N TYR A 106 2.14 14.02 -4.63
CA TYR A 106 0.72 14.16 -5.01
C TYR A 106 0.07 15.30 -4.26
N ARG A 107 -0.31 16.38 -4.96
CA ARG A 107 -0.87 17.62 -4.36
C ARG A 107 -0.02 18.22 -3.22
N GLY A 108 1.29 18.00 -3.25
CA GLY A 108 2.21 18.42 -2.18
C GLY A 108 2.27 17.49 -0.95
N ALA A 109 1.46 16.43 -0.93
CA ALA A 109 1.42 15.41 0.10
C ALA A 109 2.33 14.20 -0.23
N ASP A 110 2.67 13.43 0.81
CA ASP A 110 3.38 12.15 0.65
C ASP A 110 2.49 11.12 -0.04
N LEU A 111 3.06 10.31 -0.94
CA LEU A 111 2.45 9.13 -1.51
C LEU A 111 3.23 7.88 -1.14
N LEU A 112 2.53 6.85 -0.68
CA LEU A 112 3.06 5.52 -0.47
C LEU A 112 2.24 4.50 -1.28
N VAL A 113 2.89 3.82 -2.22
CA VAL A 113 2.29 2.71 -2.98
C VAL A 113 2.75 1.40 -2.37
N LEU A 114 1.81 0.55 -2.00
CA LEU A 114 2.06 -0.72 -1.34
C LEU A 114 2.22 -1.86 -2.37
N PRO A 115 3.15 -2.80 -2.14
CA PRO A 115 3.18 -4.04 -2.91
C PRO A 115 1.90 -4.85 -2.69
N ALA A 116 1.64 -5.83 -3.58
CA ALA A 116 0.58 -6.79 -3.34
C ALA A 116 0.80 -7.54 -2.02
N PHE A 117 -0.24 -7.66 -1.21
CA PHE A 117 -0.22 -8.52 -0.01
C PHE A 117 -0.17 -10.02 -0.39
N THR A 118 -0.69 -10.39 -1.56
CA THR A 118 -0.77 -11.78 -2.04
C THR A 118 0.43 -12.16 -2.88
N ARG A 119 0.91 -13.40 -2.73
CA ARG A 119 1.94 -14.00 -3.60
C ARG A 119 1.39 -14.49 -4.93
N LEU A 120 0.06 -14.52 -5.11
CA LEU A 120 -0.59 -15.04 -6.32
C LEU A 120 -0.63 -14.03 -7.48
N ALA A 121 -0.51 -12.74 -7.16
CA ALA A 121 -0.46 -11.65 -8.13
C ALA A 121 0.90 -10.95 -7.98
N PRO A 122 1.91 -11.32 -8.79
CA PRO A 122 3.30 -10.95 -8.55
C PRO A 122 3.59 -9.45 -8.74
N GLY A 123 2.61 -8.64 -9.13
CA GLY A 123 2.79 -7.21 -9.34
C GLY A 123 3.42 -6.86 -10.69
N VAL A 124 3.80 -5.59 -10.86
CA VAL A 124 4.40 -5.05 -12.09
C VAL A 124 5.82 -4.57 -11.85
N ALA A 125 6.75 -4.87 -12.76
CA ALA A 125 8.12 -4.37 -12.66
C ALA A 125 8.15 -2.88 -13.00
N VAL A 126 8.64 -2.06 -12.08
CA VAL A 126 8.61 -0.60 -12.20
C VAL A 126 9.89 0.02 -12.73
N ASN A 127 10.95 -0.78 -12.92
CA ASN A 127 12.29 -0.33 -13.28
C ASN A 127 12.27 0.70 -14.40
N ASP A 128 11.57 0.41 -15.49
CA ASP A 128 11.48 1.26 -16.68
C ASP A 128 10.16 2.02 -16.82
N MET A 129 9.25 1.86 -15.85
CA MET A 129 7.93 2.48 -15.93
C MET A 129 8.02 4.01 -15.90
N ARG A 130 7.28 4.63 -16.80
CA ARG A 130 7.06 6.08 -16.87
C ARG A 130 5.68 6.39 -16.28
N THR A 131 5.42 7.65 -15.95
CA THR A 131 4.19 8.07 -15.27
C THR A 131 2.91 7.57 -15.95
N ASP A 132 2.87 7.59 -17.28
CA ASP A 132 1.74 7.15 -18.10
C ASP A 132 1.50 5.63 -18.07
N ALA A 133 2.48 4.84 -17.64
CA ALA A 133 2.34 3.40 -17.46
C ALA A 133 1.69 3.04 -16.11
N PHE A 134 1.59 3.97 -15.17
CA PHE A 134 0.89 3.75 -13.91
C PHE A 134 -0.61 3.97 -14.09
N ASP A 135 -1.40 2.92 -13.85
CA ASP A 135 -2.87 3.00 -13.85
C ASP A 135 -3.39 3.63 -12.55
N SER A 136 -2.89 4.81 -12.17
CA SER A 136 -3.34 5.49 -10.96
C SER A 136 -3.25 7.01 -11.10
N PRO A 137 -4.35 7.75 -10.85
CA PRO A 137 -4.32 9.21 -10.90
C PRO A 137 -3.48 9.85 -9.79
N LEU A 138 -3.06 9.08 -8.77
CA LEU A 138 -2.20 9.60 -7.70
C LEU A 138 -0.71 9.59 -8.09
N VAL A 139 -0.32 8.79 -9.07
CA VAL A 139 1.05 8.76 -9.58
C VAL A 139 1.19 9.83 -10.66
N THR A 140 1.51 11.06 -10.25
CA THR A 140 1.66 12.20 -11.17
C THR A 140 3.09 12.42 -11.66
N ASP A 141 4.08 11.84 -10.97
CA ASP A 141 5.50 11.91 -11.34
C ASP A 141 6.22 10.65 -10.87
N ALA A 142 6.30 9.65 -11.76
CA ALA A 142 6.96 8.38 -11.45
C ALA A 142 8.47 8.55 -11.18
N ASP A 143 9.13 9.55 -11.78
CA ASP A 143 10.58 9.72 -11.65
C ASP A 143 11.01 10.07 -10.22
N ARG A 144 10.09 10.64 -9.43
CA ARG A 144 10.30 11.01 -8.02
C ARG A 144 9.96 9.90 -7.04
N LEU A 145 9.41 8.78 -7.49
CA LEU A 145 9.08 7.64 -6.62
C LEU A 145 10.33 6.81 -6.36
N ALA A 146 10.65 6.58 -5.09
CA ALA A 146 11.80 5.78 -4.66
C ALA A 146 11.35 4.37 -4.21
N PRO A 147 11.87 3.29 -4.82
CA PRO A 147 11.59 1.93 -4.38
C PRO A 147 12.20 1.61 -3.02
N VAL A 148 11.44 0.89 -2.19
CA VAL A 148 11.90 0.35 -0.91
C VAL A 148 11.52 -1.12 -0.85
N VAL A 149 12.49 -2.00 -0.68
CA VAL A 149 12.27 -3.44 -0.46
C VAL A 149 12.46 -3.73 1.01
N VAL A 150 11.48 -4.39 1.63
CA VAL A 150 11.59 -4.86 3.02
C VAL A 150 11.71 -6.37 2.96
N ASP A 151 12.84 -6.90 3.43
CA ASP A 151 12.99 -8.35 3.54
C ASP A 151 12.01 -8.88 4.57
N SER A 152 11.14 -9.79 4.15
CA SER A 152 10.39 -10.60 5.10
C SER A 152 11.31 -11.72 5.57
N PRO A 153 11.36 -12.07 6.87
CA PRO A 153 12.09 -13.24 7.31
C PRO A 153 11.57 -14.44 6.53
N SER A 154 12.42 -15.04 5.72
CA SER A 154 12.09 -16.16 4.84
C SER A 154 11.41 -17.27 5.65
N ASP A 155 10.37 -17.89 5.08
CA ASP A 155 9.54 -18.98 5.64
C ASP A 155 10.31 -20.30 5.94
N GLY A 156 11.49 -20.24 6.57
CA GLY A 156 12.39 -21.37 6.77
C GLY A 156 12.98 -21.51 8.18
N SER A 157 12.87 -20.50 9.06
CA SER A 157 13.20 -20.66 10.47
C SER A 157 11.88 -20.68 11.27
N GLY A 158 11.51 -21.85 11.78
CA GLY A 158 10.25 -22.10 12.49
C GLY A 158 10.11 -21.37 13.84
N ARG A 159 10.22 -20.05 13.84
CA ARG A 159 9.88 -19.19 14.96
C ARG A 159 8.66 -18.38 14.53
N GLY A 160 7.62 -18.40 15.35
CA GLY A 160 6.36 -17.72 15.07
C GLY A 160 6.62 -16.27 14.67
N ALA A 161 5.94 -15.82 13.62
CA ALA A 161 5.97 -14.46 13.13
C ALA A 161 5.37 -13.51 14.19
N ASP A 162 6.21 -13.11 15.16
CA ASP A 162 6.00 -11.84 15.84
C ASP A 162 6.20 -10.74 14.81
N ALA A 163 5.23 -9.83 14.68
CA ALA A 163 5.22 -8.71 13.73
C ALA A 163 6.38 -7.69 13.94
N GLY A 164 7.34 -8.00 14.82
CA GLY A 164 8.47 -7.16 15.19
C GLY A 164 9.78 -7.47 14.46
N ASP A 165 9.87 -8.54 13.65
CA ASP A 165 11.09 -8.89 12.90
C ASP A 165 10.93 -8.58 11.40
N ALA A 166 10.54 -7.35 11.08
CA ALA A 166 10.65 -6.86 9.70
C ALA A 166 12.13 -6.71 9.37
N GLY A 167 12.59 -7.37 8.31
CA GLY A 167 13.98 -7.29 7.86
C GLY A 167 14.38 -5.88 7.44
N GLU A 168 15.68 -5.70 7.18
CA GLU A 168 16.23 -4.40 6.80
C GLU A 168 15.53 -3.84 5.56
N ALA A 169 15.20 -2.54 5.60
CA ALA A 169 14.59 -1.83 4.48
C ALA A 169 15.70 -1.35 3.50
N LEU A 170 15.84 -2.05 2.39
CA LEU A 170 16.72 -1.68 1.28
C LEU A 170 16.07 -0.53 0.48
N ARG A 171 16.80 0.58 0.34
CA ARG A 171 16.31 1.78 -0.33
C ARG A 171 17.05 1.99 -1.64
N PHE A 172 16.28 2.20 -2.70
CA PHE A 172 16.80 2.48 -4.03
C PHE A 172 16.63 3.97 -4.37
N PRO A 173 17.43 4.50 -5.31
CA PRO A 173 17.22 5.83 -5.84
C PRO A 173 15.82 5.99 -6.46
N PRO A 174 15.31 7.23 -6.60
CA PRO A 174 14.08 7.48 -7.36
C PRO A 174 14.14 6.86 -8.77
N LEU A 175 13.01 6.38 -9.29
CA LEU A 175 12.96 5.65 -10.58
C LEU A 175 13.61 6.45 -11.74
N GLY A 176 13.51 7.78 -11.70
CA GLY A 176 14.15 8.62 -12.70
C GLY A 176 15.68 8.58 -12.67
N GLU A 177 16.26 8.45 -11.49
CA GLU A 177 17.69 8.22 -11.29
C GLU A 177 18.07 6.77 -11.55
N PHE A 178 17.28 5.83 -11.04
CA PHE A 178 17.53 4.40 -11.17
C PHE A 178 17.65 3.97 -12.65
N ARG A 179 16.77 4.46 -13.53
CA ARG A 179 16.83 4.19 -14.99
C ARG A 179 18.09 4.73 -15.68
N ARG A 180 18.83 5.66 -15.07
CA ARG A 180 20.11 6.13 -15.61
C ARG A 180 21.29 5.26 -15.19
N LEU A 181 21.06 4.32 -14.27
CA LEU A 181 22.07 3.40 -13.73
C LEU A 181 21.95 1.99 -14.35
N LEU A 182 20.85 1.70 -15.05
CA LEU A 182 20.61 0.49 -15.85
C LEU A 182 21.16 0.67 -17.27
#